data_AF-A0A1G1F4T5-F1
#
_entry.id   AF-A0A1G1F4T5-F1
#
_cell.length_a   1.000
_cell.length_b   1.000
_cell.length_c   1.000
_cell.angle_alpha   90.00
_cell.angle_beta   90.00
_cell.angle_gamma   90.00
#
_symmetry.space_group_name_H-M   'P 1'
#
loop_
_entity.id
_entity.type
_entity.pdbx_description
1 polymer ?
#
loop_
_entity_poly.entity_id
_entity_poly.type
_entity_poly.pdbx_seq_one_letter_code
_entity_poly.pdbx_strand_id
1 'polypeptide(L)'
;MNMTKGIKAVLSVPMLFLGFGLIWAGCGDDSGSSSPPLTAITSVTQSENAASLSSQSASFAAGTGTTFLNMGTVGLAMLPFAPQFKAPSSMALTGGTAITARLSEKFAKSPAVASAIGSIKKAAGSRTSYTITDGGACQDFGSWSVSGSADDVAGTFNITLAYADCREYDTRIHGTYSLNGAASVNSMSMNMSLSNFSIAEYVPGSGYGTVVSSMTADIAFTGSMGVNASGTSLTMSMTGNGTMEATQGAVTYNMAFVNYGISDIYTPGASFDTDTITTNGRVSESWTLGPDTFGASIAYENFVVGIKTYLNWDEEITINGVYTIDFTPNACFEGRFSIQTTTPVYWNAVDSITTAGRLVVNSNTTIIFNADGTVTVQYNGTNIPGLINVPEVDLNGVCLIAAL
;
A
#
# COMPACT_ATOMS: atom_id res chain seq x y z
N MET A 1 58.54 35.23 0.97
CA MET A 1 58.22 35.77 -0.37
C MET A 1 57.42 34.71 -1.09
N ASN A 2 56.09 34.86 -1.18
CA ASN A 2 55.36 35.42 -2.34
C ASN A 2 55.70 34.68 -3.65
N MET A 3 54.79 34.19 -4.50
CA MET A 3 53.33 34.22 -4.56
C MET A 3 52.92 33.39 -5.81
N THR A 4 51.82 32.63 -5.74
CA THR A 4 50.77 32.41 -6.77
C THR A 4 50.98 31.76 -8.17
N LYS A 5 50.13 30.73 -8.40
CA LYS A 5 49.09 30.52 -9.46
C LYS A 5 49.38 29.74 -10.77
N GLY A 6 48.46 28.78 -11.06
CA GLY A 6 47.93 28.42 -12.41
C GLY A 6 48.18 26.98 -12.86
N ILE A 7 47.29 25.98 -12.68
CA ILE A 7 46.05 25.59 -13.43
C ILE A 7 46.27 24.64 -14.62
N LYS A 8 45.56 23.47 -14.56
CA LYS A 8 45.10 22.51 -15.60
C LYS A 8 46.17 21.64 -16.31
N ALA A 9 45.96 20.37 -16.65
CA ALA A 9 44.78 19.50 -16.73
C ALA A 9 45.20 18.03 -16.50
N VAL A 10 44.31 17.20 -15.96
CA VAL A 10 44.47 15.74 -15.87
C VAL A 10 43.30 15.08 -16.60
N LEU A 11 43.65 14.21 -17.55
CA LEU A 11 42.84 13.15 -18.18
C LEU A 11 42.05 12.37 -17.10
N SER A 12 40.87 11.81 -17.30
CA SER A 12 40.62 10.65 -18.17
C SER A 12 39.17 10.17 -17.95
N VAL A 13 38.51 9.78 -19.05
CA VAL A 13 37.55 8.67 -19.20
C VAL A 13 36.60 8.38 -18.02
N PRO A 14 35.30 8.69 -18.09
CA PRO A 14 34.33 8.11 -17.16
C PRO A 14 34.09 6.64 -17.53
N MET A 15 34.48 5.77 -16.61
CA MET A 15 34.09 4.37 -16.56
C MET A 15 32.57 4.29 -16.43
N LEU A 16 31.96 3.62 -17.41
CA LEU A 16 30.54 3.28 -17.45
C LEU A 16 30.25 2.31 -16.29
N PHE A 17 29.73 2.81 -15.17
CA PHE A 17 29.17 1.96 -14.12
C PHE A 17 27.82 1.43 -14.61
N LEU A 18 27.83 0.23 -15.18
CA LEU A 18 26.67 -0.64 -15.30
C LEU A 18 26.21 -1.00 -13.88
N GLY A 19 25.24 -0.25 -13.36
CA GLY A 19 24.46 -0.65 -12.20
C GLY A 19 23.64 -1.89 -12.58
N PHE A 20 24.24 -3.06 -12.38
CA PHE A 20 23.50 -4.31 -12.37
C PHE A 20 22.47 -4.22 -11.24
N GLY A 21 21.20 -4.17 -11.63
CA GLY A 21 20.11 -4.56 -10.76
C GLY A 21 20.43 -5.93 -10.19
N LEU A 22 20.45 -6.02 -8.86
CA LEU A 22 20.39 -7.29 -8.16
C LEU A 22 18.99 -7.88 -8.42
N ILE A 23 18.88 -8.57 -9.55
CA ILE A 23 17.82 -9.53 -9.81
C ILE A 23 18.05 -10.65 -8.78
N TRP A 24 17.37 -10.57 -7.63
CA TRP A 24 17.06 -11.78 -6.89
C TRP A 24 16.08 -12.57 -7.77
N ALA A 25 16.65 -13.46 -8.59
CA ALA A 25 15.90 -14.43 -9.35
C ALA A 25 15.15 -15.31 -8.35
N GLY A 26 13.83 -15.15 -8.31
CA GLY A 26 12.94 -16.15 -7.75
C GLY A 26 13.08 -17.42 -8.59
N CYS A 27 13.83 -18.39 -8.07
CA CYS A 27 13.69 -19.78 -8.50
C CYS A 27 12.71 -20.45 -7.53
N GLY A 28 11.53 -20.79 -8.04
CA GLY A 28 10.73 -21.85 -7.44
C GLY A 28 11.39 -23.20 -7.73
N ASP A 29 11.62 -23.98 -6.67
CA ASP A 29 11.15 -25.37 -6.53
C ASP A 29 11.85 -26.04 -5.33
N ASP A 30 11.01 -26.59 -4.44
CA ASP A 30 11.19 -27.69 -3.48
C ASP A 30 12.59 -28.03 -2.94
N SER A 31 12.81 -27.74 -1.64
CA SER A 31 13.34 -28.69 -0.63
C SER A 31 13.81 -27.95 0.64
N GLY A 32 13.11 -28.12 1.76
CA GLY A 32 13.67 -28.01 3.12
C GLY A 32 14.50 -26.76 3.47
N SER A 33 14.26 -25.61 2.85
CA SER A 33 14.98 -24.37 3.16
C SER A 33 14.40 -23.76 4.43
N SER A 34 15.12 -23.88 5.54
CA SER A 34 14.88 -23.06 6.72
C SER A 34 14.91 -21.60 6.29
N SER A 35 13.79 -20.87 6.45
CA SER A 35 13.77 -19.42 6.23
C SER A 35 14.99 -18.78 6.89
N PRO A 36 15.64 -17.77 6.25
CA PRO A 36 16.81 -17.11 6.82
C PRO A 36 16.55 -16.72 8.28
N PRO A 37 17.53 -16.88 9.20
CA PRO A 37 17.32 -16.51 10.60
C PRO A 37 16.97 -15.03 10.74
N LEU A 38 16.25 -14.70 11.81
CA LEU A 38 15.97 -13.30 12.15
C LEU A 38 17.28 -12.57 12.46
N THR A 39 17.36 -11.29 12.08
CA THR A 39 18.51 -10.43 12.35
C THR A 39 18.67 -10.23 13.86
N ALA A 40 19.83 -10.56 14.40
CA ALA A 40 20.09 -10.40 15.83
C ALA A 40 20.12 -8.91 16.22
N ILE A 41 19.30 -8.53 17.20
CA ILE A 41 19.35 -7.21 17.84
C ILE A 41 20.22 -7.35 19.09
N THR A 42 21.40 -6.73 19.09
CA THR A 42 22.44 -6.92 20.12
C THR A 42 22.75 -5.66 20.92
N SER A 43 22.22 -4.51 20.53
CA SER A 43 22.43 -3.22 21.20
C SER A 43 21.15 -2.40 21.30
N VAL A 44 21.17 -1.40 22.18
CA VAL A 44 20.09 -0.39 22.31
C VAL A 44 19.85 0.31 20.97
N THR A 45 20.90 0.75 20.29
CA THR A 45 20.77 1.42 18.98
C THR A 45 20.12 0.52 17.92
N GLN A 46 20.46 -0.78 17.87
CA GLN A 46 19.78 -1.71 16.97
C GLN A 46 18.30 -1.91 17.34
N SER A 47 17.98 -1.86 18.64
CA SER A 47 16.61 -1.95 19.15
C SER A 47 15.78 -0.72 18.79
N GLU A 48 16.35 0.49 18.92
CA GLU A 48 15.74 1.75 18.49
C GLU A 48 15.38 1.70 16.99
N ASN A 49 16.34 1.28 16.16
CA ASN A 49 16.12 1.11 14.73
C ASN A 49 15.06 0.05 14.45
N ALA A 50 15.16 -1.15 15.03
CA ALA A 50 14.20 -2.23 14.77
C ALA A 50 12.77 -1.83 15.15
N ALA A 51 12.59 -1.10 16.26
CA ALA A 51 11.28 -0.58 16.66
C ALA A 51 10.73 0.44 15.64
N SER A 52 11.58 1.38 15.21
CA SER A 52 11.25 2.38 14.18
C SER A 52 10.86 1.74 12.84
N LEU A 53 11.64 0.76 12.40
CA LEU A 53 11.45 0.05 11.14
C LEU A 53 10.22 -0.85 11.16
N SER A 54 9.90 -1.47 12.31
CA SER A 54 8.67 -2.25 12.48
C SER A 54 7.43 -1.40 12.30
N SER A 55 7.41 -0.21 12.91
CA SER A 55 6.31 0.75 12.78
C SER A 55 6.13 1.19 11.32
N GLN A 56 7.22 1.61 10.66
CA GLN A 56 7.18 2.07 9.28
C GLN A 56 6.85 0.95 8.28
N SER A 57 7.31 -0.28 8.53
CA SER A 57 6.97 -1.46 7.73
C SER A 57 5.47 -1.76 7.81
N ALA A 58 4.85 -1.62 8.99
CA ALA A 58 3.41 -1.76 9.12
C ALA A 58 2.66 -0.67 8.34
N SER A 59 3.10 0.60 8.44
CA SER A 59 2.54 1.70 7.65
C SER A 59 2.67 1.50 6.14
N PHE A 60 3.81 0.97 5.67
CA PHE A 60 4.01 0.67 4.24
C PHE A 60 3.03 -0.39 3.74
N ALA A 61 2.81 -1.45 4.54
CA ALA A 61 1.85 -2.50 4.22
C ALA A 61 0.43 -1.92 4.12
N ALA A 62 0.05 -1.06 5.07
CA ALA A 62 -1.26 -0.44 5.11
C ALA A 62 -1.51 0.57 3.97
N GLY A 63 -0.54 1.43 3.64
CA GLY A 63 -0.67 2.40 2.55
C GLY A 63 -0.73 1.74 1.18
N THR A 64 0.13 0.76 0.96
CA THR A 64 0.14 -0.05 -0.27
C THR A 64 -1.14 -0.88 -0.36
N GLY A 65 -1.58 -1.47 0.75
CA GLY A 65 -2.83 -2.21 0.85
C GLY A 65 -4.06 -1.37 0.46
N THR A 66 -4.15 -0.16 1.01
CA THR A 66 -5.19 0.82 0.64
C THR A 66 -5.18 1.09 -0.86
N THR A 67 -3.99 1.31 -1.44
CA THR A 67 -3.86 1.54 -2.89
C THR A 67 -4.39 0.35 -3.69
N PHE A 68 -3.93 -0.86 -3.37
CA PHE A 68 -4.29 -2.09 -4.09
C PHE A 68 -5.79 -2.38 -4.01
N LEU A 69 -6.40 -2.17 -2.85
CA LEU A 69 -7.81 -2.45 -2.63
C LEU A 69 -8.69 -1.34 -3.20
N ASN A 70 -8.32 -0.06 -3.10
CA ASN A 70 -9.03 1.02 -3.80
C ASN A 70 -8.99 0.83 -5.32
N MET A 71 -7.86 0.40 -5.86
CA MET A 71 -7.77 0.09 -7.28
C MET A 71 -8.56 -1.17 -7.63
N GLY A 72 -8.51 -2.22 -6.83
CA GLY A 72 -9.25 -3.48 -7.07
C GLY A 72 -10.77 -3.36 -6.90
N THR A 73 -11.23 -2.48 -6.00
CA THR A 73 -12.67 -2.31 -5.71
C THR A 73 -13.46 -1.84 -6.91
N VAL A 74 -12.87 -1.14 -7.88
CA VAL A 74 -13.57 -0.76 -9.12
C VAL A 74 -13.99 -2.00 -9.94
N GLY A 75 -13.17 -3.06 -9.97
CA GLY A 75 -13.55 -4.35 -10.54
C GLY A 75 -14.56 -5.12 -9.68
N LEU A 76 -14.45 -5.01 -8.36
CA LEU A 76 -15.26 -5.76 -7.39
C LEU A 76 -16.62 -5.12 -7.09
N ALA A 77 -16.81 -3.84 -7.44
CA ALA A 77 -18.01 -3.08 -7.15
C ALA A 77 -19.28 -3.64 -7.82
N MET A 78 -19.15 -4.62 -8.71
CA MET A 78 -20.26 -5.43 -9.22
C MET A 78 -21.02 -6.18 -8.12
N LEU A 79 -20.41 -6.40 -6.96
CA LEU A 79 -21.06 -7.02 -5.80
C LEU A 79 -21.45 -5.97 -4.74
N PRO A 80 -22.61 -6.12 -4.08
CA PRO A 80 -23.18 -5.10 -3.19
C PRO A 80 -22.41 -4.85 -1.88
N PHE A 81 -21.31 -5.55 -1.61
CA PHE A 81 -20.64 -5.57 -0.30
C PHE A 81 -19.11 -5.49 -0.38
N ALA A 82 -18.51 -4.90 -1.42
CA ALA A 82 -17.04 -4.81 -1.49
C ALA A 82 -16.48 -4.12 -0.22
N PRO A 83 -15.53 -4.74 0.52
CA PRO A 83 -14.95 -4.14 1.70
C PRO A 83 -14.20 -2.87 1.29
N GLN A 84 -14.33 -1.81 2.08
CA GLN A 84 -13.41 -0.69 2.00
C GLN A 84 -12.29 -0.98 2.97
N PHE A 85 -11.13 -1.34 2.45
CA PHE A 85 -9.95 -1.43 3.29
C PHE A 85 -9.69 -0.08 3.95
N LYS A 86 -9.62 -0.09 5.27
CA LYS A 86 -9.16 1.04 6.04
C LYS A 86 -7.84 0.62 6.65
N ALA A 87 -6.78 1.35 6.28
CA ALA A 87 -5.55 1.29 7.05
C ALA A 87 -5.91 1.59 8.52
N PRO A 88 -5.35 0.83 9.49
CA PRO A 88 -5.53 1.16 10.91
C PRO A 88 -5.17 2.62 11.16
N SER A 89 -5.99 3.33 11.93
CA SER A 89 -5.80 4.79 12.13
C SER A 89 -4.50 5.13 12.87
N SER A 90 -3.91 4.16 13.57
CA SER A 90 -2.60 4.27 14.21
C SER A 90 -1.42 4.28 13.23
N MET A 91 -1.60 3.88 11.96
CA MET A 91 -0.51 3.79 11.00
C MET A 91 -0.39 5.05 10.15
N ALA A 92 0.61 5.89 10.43
CA ALA A 92 0.91 7.06 9.62
C ALA A 92 1.52 6.67 8.27
N LEU A 93 0.83 6.98 7.16
CA LEU A 93 1.32 6.79 5.80
C LEU A 93 2.32 7.88 5.40
N THR A 94 3.39 7.54 4.67
CA THR A 94 4.40 8.51 4.21
C THR A 94 4.85 8.22 2.76
N GLY A 95 5.60 9.16 2.16
CA GLY A 95 6.24 8.97 0.85
C GLY A 95 5.26 8.79 -0.32
N GLY A 96 5.68 8.01 -1.31
CA GLY A 96 4.89 7.66 -2.49
C GLY A 96 3.64 6.86 -2.16
N THR A 97 3.71 5.94 -1.19
CA THR A 97 2.55 5.13 -0.76
C THR A 97 1.39 5.97 -0.21
N ALA A 98 1.68 7.07 0.50
CA ALA A 98 0.65 8.00 0.96
C ALA A 98 -0.04 8.73 -0.21
N ILE A 99 0.73 9.10 -1.24
CA ILE A 99 0.22 9.74 -2.45
C ILE A 99 -0.67 8.77 -3.22
N THR A 100 -0.22 7.53 -3.46
CA THR A 100 -1.02 6.54 -4.20
C THR A 100 -2.28 6.12 -3.44
N ALA A 101 -2.21 6.00 -2.11
CA ALA A 101 -3.39 5.70 -1.29
C ALA A 101 -4.45 6.81 -1.43
N ARG A 102 -4.04 8.08 -1.30
CA ARG A 102 -4.94 9.23 -1.47
C ARG A 102 -5.53 9.32 -2.88
N LEU A 103 -4.69 9.21 -3.91
CA LEU A 103 -5.14 9.37 -5.30
C LEU A 103 -6.03 8.20 -5.75
N SER A 104 -5.71 6.97 -5.35
CA SER A 104 -6.58 5.80 -5.61
C SER A 104 -7.93 5.92 -4.90
N GLU A 105 -7.97 6.50 -3.70
CA GLU A 105 -9.23 6.77 -2.99
C GLU A 105 -10.08 7.80 -3.75
N LYS A 106 -9.48 8.90 -4.21
CA LYS A 106 -10.19 9.89 -5.04
C LYS A 106 -10.73 9.27 -6.33
N PHE A 107 -9.95 8.42 -6.98
CA PHE A 107 -10.39 7.67 -8.16
C PHE A 107 -11.59 6.76 -7.85
N ALA A 108 -11.51 5.94 -6.80
CA ALA A 108 -12.59 5.03 -6.41
C ALA A 108 -13.90 5.77 -6.07
N LYS A 109 -13.82 7.02 -5.60
CA LYS A 109 -14.97 7.87 -5.26
C LYS A 109 -15.43 8.79 -6.40
N SER A 110 -14.79 8.73 -7.56
CA SER A 110 -15.05 9.64 -8.67
C SER A 110 -16.42 9.37 -9.33
N PRO A 111 -17.24 10.40 -9.64
CA PRO A 111 -18.52 10.23 -10.34
C PRO A 111 -18.43 9.44 -11.65
N ALA A 112 -17.34 9.56 -12.42
CA ALA A 112 -17.12 8.82 -13.66
C ALA A 112 -16.96 7.32 -13.39
N VAL A 113 -16.17 6.95 -12.37
CA VAL A 113 -16.03 5.55 -11.94
C VAL A 113 -17.37 5.00 -11.45
N ALA A 114 -18.09 5.75 -10.62
CA ALA A 114 -19.41 5.35 -10.15
C ALA A 114 -20.41 5.16 -11.29
N SER A 115 -20.39 6.04 -12.29
CA SER A 115 -21.24 5.95 -13.49
C SER A 115 -20.91 4.72 -14.32
N ALA A 116 -19.63 4.47 -14.57
CA ALA A 116 -19.18 3.31 -15.34
C ALA A 116 -19.50 1.98 -14.66
N ILE A 117 -19.31 1.89 -13.33
CA ILE A 117 -19.75 0.75 -12.51
C ILE A 117 -21.27 0.57 -12.61
N GLY A 118 -22.04 1.67 -12.56
CA GLY A 118 -23.49 1.64 -12.75
C GLY A 118 -23.91 1.03 -14.08
N SER A 119 -23.21 1.35 -15.18
CA SER A 119 -23.45 0.78 -16.51
C SER A 119 -23.15 -0.72 -16.55
N ILE A 120 -22.07 -1.17 -15.90
CA ILE A 120 -21.73 -2.59 -15.75
C ILE A 120 -22.82 -3.34 -14.97
N LYS A 121 -23.30 -2.78 -13.85
CA LYS A 121 -24.37 -3.40 -13.04
C LYS A 121 -25.68 -3.55 -13.82
N LYS A 122 -26.05 -2.56 -14.62
CA LYS A 122 -27.25 -2.63 -15.48
C LYS A 122 -27.12 -3.76 -16.50
N ALA A 123 -25.94 -3.94 -17.08
CA ALA A 123 -25.66 -5.00 -18.05
C ALA A 123 -25.74 -6.42 -17.46
N ALA A 124 -25.18 -6.63 -16.27
CA ALA A 124 -25.21 -7.92 -15.55
C ALA A 124 -26.63 -8.37 -15.14
N GLY A 125 -27.63 -7.49 -15.22
CA GLY A 125 -29.03 -7.87 -14.99
C GLY A 125 -29.72 -8.57 -16.17
N SER A 126 -29.05 -8.69 -17.32
CA SER A 126 -29.68 -9.06 -18.61
C SER A 126 -29.75 -10.57 -18.92
N ARG A 127 -29.12 -11.45 -18.11
CA ARG A 127 -29.26 -12.92 -18.11
C ARG A 127 -28.83 -13.65 -19.39
N THR A 128 -28.03 -13.03 -20.25
CA THR A 128 -27.42 -13.62 -21.47
C THR A 128 -26.06 -13.00 -21.74
N SER A 129 -25.30 -13.53 -22.72
CA SER A 129 -24.10 -12.84 -23.22
C SER A 129 -24.48 -11.44 -23.71
N TYR A 130 -23.92 -10.42 -23.07
CA TYR A 130 -24.27 -9.02 -23.29
C TYR A 130 -23.01 -8.23 -23.60
N THR A 131 -23.07 -7.43 -24.68
CA THR A 131 -22.02 -6.47 -25.01
C THR A 131 -22.30 -5.14 -24.31
N ILE A 132 -21.36 -4.71 -23.48
CA ILE A 132 -21.41 -3.44 -22.77
C ILE A 132 -20.79 -2.37 -23.67
N THR A 133 -21.50 -1.28 -23.90
CA THR A 133 -20.95 -0.08 -24.54
C THR A 133 -21.70 1.11 -23.97
N ASP A 134 -21.02 1.93 -23.18
CA ASP A 134 -21.58 3.14 -22.58
C ASP A 134 -20.47 4.18 -22.36
N GLY A 135 -20.84 5.42 -22.12
CA GLY A 135 -19.89 6.50 -21.86
C GLY A 135 -20.57 7.82 -21.57
N GLY A 136 -19.79 8.78 -21.12
CA GLY A 136 -20.29 10.09 -20.75
C GLY A 136 -19.19 11.14 -20.69
N ALA A 137 -19.63 12.39 -20.54
CA ALA A 137 -18.74 13.48 -20.19
C ALA A 137 -18.39 13.39 -18.70
N CYS A 138 -17.18 13.79 -18.35
CA CYS A 138 -16.81 14.01 -16.96
C CYS A 138 -17.30 15.39 -16.50
N GLN A 139 -17.32 15.62 -15.20
CA GLN A 139 -17.97 16.80 -14.61
C GLN A 139 -17.45 18.12 -15.19
N ASP A 140 -16.13 18.27 -15.31
CA ASP A 140 -15.54 19.55 -15.72
C ASP A 140 -14.98 19.53 -17.15
N PHE A 141 -14.36 18.42 -17.57
CA PHE A 141 -13.79 18.26 -18.92
C PHE A 141 -13.47 16.78 -19.20
N GLY A 142 -13.36 16.42 -20.47
CA GLY A 142 -12.99 15.08 -20.90
C GLY A 142 -14.16 14.11 -20.83
N SER A 143 -13.85 12.82 -20.96
CA SER A 143 -14.87 11.78 -21.06
C SER A 143 -14.44 10.47 -20.42
N TRP A 144 -15.42 9.65 -20.08
CA TRP A 144 -15.24 8.26 -19.69
C TRP A 144 -16.04 7.35 -20.63
N SER A 145 -15.60 6.11 -20.77
CA SER A 145 -16.33 5.08 -21.51
C SER A 145 -16.10 3.71 -20.87
N VAL A 146 -17.07 2.83 -21.08
CA VAL A 146 -16.99 1.42 -20.72
C VAL A 146 -17.37 0.59 -21.93
N SER A 147 -16.56 -0.44 -22.18
CA SER A 147 -16.79 -1.39 -23.27
C SER A 147 -16.47 -2.81 -22.82
N GLY A 148 -17.01 -3.81 -23.50
CA GLY A 148 -16.67 -5.21 -23.23
C GLY A 148 -17.87 -6.14 -23.28
N SER A 149 -17.80 -7.25 -22.56
CA SER A 149 -18.85 -8.25 -22.50
C SER A 149 -18.96 -8.91 -21.14
N ALA A 150 -20.18 -9.29 -20.76
CA ALA A 150 -20.45 -10.21 -19.66
C ALA A 150 -21.28 -11.39 -20.18
N ASP A 151 -20.99 -12.59 -19.70
CA ASP A 151 -21.76 -13.81 -19.97
C ASP A 151 -22.21 -14.40 -18.64
N ASP A 152 -23.49 -14.18 -18.31
CA ASP A 152 -24.09 -14.66 -17.07
C ASP A 152 -24.23 -16.19 -17.02
N VAL A 153 -24.20 -16.88 -18.17
CA VAL A 153 -24.30 -18.36 -18.24
C VAL A 153 -22.94 -19.00 -17.96
N ALA A 154 -21.89 -18.48 -18.61
CA ALA A 154 -20.52 -18.92 -18.35
C ALA A 154 -19.96 -18.33 -17.04
N GLY A 155 -20.58 -17.27 -16.51
CA GLY A 155 -20.10 -16.51 -15.38
C GLY A 155 -18.83 -15.73 -15.72
N THR A 156 -18.60 -15.33 -16.96
CA THR A 156 -17.34 -14.68 -17.37
C THR A 156 -17.55 -13.22 -17.76
N PHE A 157 -16.57 -12.36 -17.53
CA PHE A 157 -16.61 -10.97 -17.95
C PHE A 157 -15.27 -10.50 -18.50
N ASN A 158 -15.33 -9.54 -19.41
CA ASN A 158 -14.19 -8.80 -19.94
C ASN A 158 -14.65 -7.36 -20.18
N ILE A 159 -14.17 -6.42 -19.39
CA ILE A 159 -14.64 -5.05 -19.31
C ILE A 159 -13.42 -4.14 -19.41
N THR A 160 -13.53 -3.08 -20.20
CA THR A 160 -12.52 -2.04 -20.31
C THR A 160 -13.16 -0.69 -20.03
N LEU A 161 -12.60 0.00 -19.05
CA LEU A 161 -12.90 1.38 -18.68
C LEU A 161 -11.82 2.27 -19.30
N ALA A 162 -12.21 3.32 -20.01
CA ALA A 162 -11.26 4.28 -20.58
C ALA A 162 -11.65 5.70 -20.20
N TYR A 163 -10.66 6.47 -19.72
CA TYR A 163 -10.78 7.85 -19.30
C TYR A 163 -9.89 8.71 -20.21
N ALA A 164 -10.51 9.66 -20.91
CA ALA A 164 -9.81 10.61 -21.78
C ALA A 164 -9.80 11.98 -21.11
N ASP A 165 -8.72 12.25 -20.37
CA ASP A 165 -8.53 13.47 -19.58
C ASP A 165 -9.75 13.84 -18.74
N CYS A 166 -10.36 12.83 -18.13
CA CYS A 166 -11.58 12.94 -17.34
C CYS A 166 -11.31 13.79 -16.09
N ARG A 167 -11.88 15.00 -16.05
CA ARG A 167 -11.72 15.93 -14.94
C ARG A 167 -12.94 15.93 -14.05
N GLU A 168 -12.70 15.63 -12.78
CA GLU A 168 -13.72 15.60 -11.73
C GLU A 168 -13.17 16.28 -10.49
N TYR A 169 -13.84 17.37 -10.09
CA TYR A 169 -13.50 18.21 -8.95
C TYR A 169 -12.10 18.85 -9.05
N ASP A 170 -11.12 18.28 -8.36
CA ASP A 170 -9.73 18.70 -8.35
C ASP A 170 -8.82 17.60 -8.90
N THR A 171 -9.37 16.63 -9.63
CA THR A 171 -8.63 15.49 -10.18
C THR A 171 -8.78 15.35 -11.69
N ARG A 172 -7.73 14.87 -12.35
CA ARG A 172 -7.74 14.40 -13.73
C ARG A 172 -7.37 12.92 -13.75
N ILE A 173 -8.24 12.11 -14.33
CA ILE A 173 -8.03 10.68 -14.58
C ILE A 173 -7.80 10.49 -16.08
N HIS A 174 -6.76 9.76 -16.45
CA HIS A 174 -6.45 9.46 -17.85
C HIS A 174 -5.96 8.01 -17.97
N GLY A 175 -6.34 7.35 -19.06
CA GLY A 175 -5.83 6.03 -19.42
C GLY A 175 -6.89 4.94 -19.38
N THR A 176 -6.44 3.70 -19.41
CA THR A 176 -7.30 2.52 -19.53
C THR A 176 -7.14 1.60 -18.33
N TYR A 177 -8.26 1.06 -17.91
CA TYR A 177 -8.39 0.12 -16.81
C TYR A 177 -9.20 -1.07 -17.34
N SER A 178 -8.54 -2.22 -17.50
CA SER A 178 -9.13 -3.44 -18.06
C SER A 178 -9.29 -4.52 -17.00
N LEU A 179 -10.44 -5.18 -17.02
CA LEU A 179 -10.89 -6.19 -16.08
C LEU A 179 -11.34 -7.43 -16.84
N ASN A 180 -10.84 -8.60 -16.51
CA ASN A 180 -11.35 -9.84 -17.06
C ASN A 180 -11.36 -10.94 -16.01
N GLY A 181 -12.39 -11.75 -15.98
CA GLY A 181 -12.54 -12.69 -14.89
C GLY A 181 -13.73 -13.62 -15.03
N ALA A 182 -13.94 -14.37 -13.96
CA ALA A 182 -15.08 -15.24 -13.79
C ALA A 182 -15.72 -14.99 -12.43
N ALA A 183 -17.04 -14.92 -12.40
CA ALA A 183 -17.88 -14.80 -11.22
C ALA A 183 -18.84 -15.98 -11.15
N SER A 184 -19.06 -16.43 -9.92
CA SER A 184 -20.12 -17.36 -9.53
C SER A 184 -21.02 -16.68 -8.50
N VAL A 185 -22.03 -17.40 -8.00
CA VAL A 185 -22.93 -16.88 -6.97
C VAL A 185 -22.17 -16.45 -5.69
N ASN A 186 -21.08 -17.15 -5.35
CA ASN A 186 -20.38 -16.98 -4.08
C ASN A 186 -18.93 -16.51 -4.23
N SER A 187 -18.42 -16.37 -5.45
CA SER A 187 -17.01 -16.03 -5.67
C SER A 187 -16.77 -15.29 -6.97
N MET A 188 -15.67 -14.58 -7.04
CA MET A 188 -15.17 -13.89 -8.22
C MET A 188 -13.66 -14.08 -8.28
N SER A 189 -13.14 -14.27 -9.49
CA SER A 189 -11.73 -14.18 -9.83
C SER A 189 -11.58 -13.14 -10.92
N MET A 190 -10.53 -12.32 -10.84
CA MET A 190 -10.30 -11.25 -11.80
C MET A 190 -8.82 -11.07 -12.07
N ASN A 191 -8.53 -10.69 -13.30
CA ASN A 191 -7.29 -10.04 -13.68
C ASN A 191 -7.63 -8.60 -14.01
N MET A 192 -6.76 -7.71 -13.58
CA MET A 192 -6.87 -6.28 -13.78
C MET A 192 -5.56 -5.79 -14.37
N SER A 193 -5.64 -4.92 -15.37
CA SER A 193 -4.46 -4.28 -15.95
C SER A 193 -4.72 -2.80 -16.14
N LEU A 194 -3.70 -2.01 -15.81
CA LEU A 194 -3.71 -0.57 -15.98
C LEU A 194 -2.74 -0.24 -17.10
N SER A 195 -3.19 0.54 -18.08
CA SER A 195 -2.39 0.93 -19.24
C SER A 195 -2.49 2.42 -19.47
N ASN A 196 -1.32 3.09 -19.51
CA ASN A 196 -1.22 4.54 -19.56
C ASN A 196 -2.10 5.23 -18.49
N PHE A 197 -2.31 4.57 -17.36
CA PHE A 197 -3.22 5.02 -16.33
C PHE A 197 -2.53 6.05 -15.45
N SER A 198 -3.18 7.20 -15.26
CA SER A 198 -2.68 8.27 -14.43
C SER A 198 -3.81 9.00 -13.70
N ILE A 199 -3.51 9.46 -12.49
CA ILE A 199 -4.37 10.33 -11.70
C ILE A 199 -3.53 11.54 -11.31
N ALA A 200 -4.02 12.74 -11.58
CA ALA A 200 -3.38 13.98 -11.15
C ALA A 200 -4.35 14.77 -10.28
N GLU A 201 -3.88 15.23 -9.13
CA GLU A 201 -4.58 16.13 -8.21
C GLU A 201 -4.07 17.56 -8.43
N TYR A 202 -4.99 18.51 -8.46
CA TYR A 202 -4.73 19.92 -8.69
C TYR A 202 -5.08 20.74 -7.46
N VAL A 203 -4.50 21.93 -7.36
CA VAL A 203 -4.83 22.87 -6.29
C VAL A 203 -6.32 23.22 -6.40
N PRO A 204 -7.12 23.04 -5.33
CA PRO A 204 -8.54 23.38 -5.35
C PRO A 204 -8.77 24.82 -5.82
N GLY A 205 -9.69 25.01 -6.77
CA GLY A 205 -10.01 26.34 -7.32
C GLY A 205 -8.99 26.92 -8.31
N SER A 206 -7.89 26.22 -8.62
CA SER A 206 -6.88 26.68 -9.61
C SER A 206 -7.32 26.53 -11.07
N GLY A 207 -8.52 26.00 -11.33
CA GLY A 207 -8.99 25.69 -12.68
C GLY A 207 -8.10 24.67 -13.39
N TYR A 208 -7.51 23.72 -12.64
CA TYR A 208 -6.56 22.72 -13.13
C TYR A 208 -5.23 23.30 -13.66
N GLY A 209 -4.82 24.47 -13.15
CA GLY A 209 -3.58 25.13 -13.56
C GLY A 209 -2.32 24.61 -12.85
N THR A 210 -2.46 24.08 -11.63
CA THR A 210 -1.32 23.66 -10.79
C THR A 210 -1.55 22.26 -10.23
N VAL A 211 -0.64 21.32 -10.55
CA VAL A 211 -0.65 19.96 -10.00
C VAL A 211 -0.05 19.96 -8.59
N VAL A 212 -0.77 19.37 -7.64
CA VAL A 212 -0.30 19.11 -6.26
C VAL A 212 0.47 17.80 -6.23
N SER A 213 -0.11 16.76 -6.82
CA SER A 213 0.50 15.44 -6.89
C SER A 213 -0.07 14.63 -8.06
N SER A 214 0.67 13.65 -8.53
CA SER A 214 0.20 12.72 -9.54
C SER A 214 0.67 11.30 -9.26
N MET A 215 -0.02 10.32 -9.83
CA MET A 215 0.48 8.96 -9.95
C MET A 215 0.31 8.45 -11.37
N THR A 216 1.23 7.59 -11.82
CA THR A 216 1.08 6.75 -13.00
C THR A 216 1.25 5.30 -12.59
N ALA A 217 0.47 4.41 -13.18
CA ALA A 217 0.48 3.00 -12.82
C ALA A 217 0.58 2.12 -14.07
N ASP A 218 1.59 1.25 -14.10
CA ASP A 218 1.76 0.16 -15.05
C ASP A 218 1.93 -1.13 -14.23
N ILE A 219 0.78 -1.68 -13.86
CA ILE A 219 0.68 -2.79 -12.92
C ILE A 219 -0.44 -3.72 -13.36
N ALA A 220 -0.15 -5.01 -13.29
CA ALA A 220 -1.13 -6.07 -13.45
C ALA A 220 -1.47 -6.60 -12.06
N PHE A 221 -2.77 -6.77 -11.81
CA PHE A 221 -3.25 -7.39 -10.60
C PHE A 221 -4.04 -8.66 -10.92
N THR A 222 -3.90 -9.64 -10.05
CA THR A 222 -4.75 -10.82 -9.99
C THR A 222 -5.49 -10.78 -8.66
N GLY A 223 -6.81 -10.86 -8.70
CA GLY A 223 -7.65 -10.74 -7.51
C GLY A 223 -8.69 -11.85 -7.41
N SER A 224 -9.15 -12.06 -6.20
CA SER A 224 -10.30 -12.92 -5.92
C SER A 224 -11.18 -12.29 -4.87
N MET A 225 -12.47 -12.59 -4.92
CA MET A 225 -13.38 -12.34 -3.82
C MET A 225 -14.26 -13.56 -3.60
N GLY A 226 -14.65 -13.81 -2.37
CA GLY A 226 -15.49 -14.95 -2.05
C GLY A 226 -16.23 -14.74 -0.75
N VAL A 227 -17.46 -15.23 -0.69
CA VAL A 227 -18.18 -15.37 0.57
C VAL A 227 -17.97 -16.79 1.05
N ASN A 228 -17.72 -16.98 2.35
CA ASN A 228 -17.62 -18.31 2.90
C ASN A 228 -18.95 -19.08 2.75
N ALA A 229 -18.91 -20.41 2.90
CA ALA A 229 -20.09 -21.26 2.68
C ALA A 229 -21.28 -20.93 3.62
N SER A 230 -21.02 -20.33 4.79
CA SER A 230 -22.04 -19.91 5.75
C SER A 230 -22.59 -18.51 5.49
N GLY A 231 -22.05 -17.74 4.54
CA GLY A 231 -22.46 -16.37 4.30
C GLY A 231 -21.99 -15.37 5.36
N THR A 232 -21.10 -15.78 6.27
CA THR A 232 -20.73 -15.02 7.48
C THR A 232 -19.40 -14.29 7.37
N SER A 233 -18.61 -14.54 6.33
CA SER A 233 -17.39 -13.76 6.09
C SER A 233 -17.17 -13.54 4.60
N LEU A 234 -16.54 -12.42 4.29
CA LEU A 234 -16.15 -11.98 2.97
C LEU A 234 -14.64 -11.96 2.89
N THR A 235 -14.08 -12.69 1.93
CA THR A 235 -12.65 -12.71 1.65
C THR A 235 -12.40 -11.96 0.36
N MET A 236 -11.46 -11.04 0.37
CA MET A 236 -10.95 -10.31 -0.80
C MET A 236 -9.44 -10.52 -0.86
N SER A 237 -8.89 -10.78 -2.04
CA SER A 237 -7.44 -10.85 -2.25
C SER A 237 -7.05 -10.16 -3.54
N MET A 238 -5.89 -9.51 -3.52
CA MET A 238 -5.29 -8.81 -4.65
C MET A 238 -3.78 -9.02 -4.61
N THR A 239 -3.21 -9.51 -5.69
CA THR A 239 -1.76 -9.64 -5.87
C THR A 239 -1.34 -8.85 -7.09
N GLY A 240 -0.31 -8.00 -6.96
CA GLY A 240 0.14 -7.10 -8.00
C GLY A 240 1.61 -7.33 -8.38
N ASN A 241 1.89 -7.16 -9.67
CA ASN A 241 3.22 -7.15 -10.24
C ASN A 241 3.35 -5.97 -11.21
N GLY A 242 4.39 -5.17 -11.06
CA GLY A 242 4.65 -4.02 -11.92
C GLY A 242 5.19 -2.82 -11.16
N THR A 243 4.98 -1.63 -11.70
CA THR A 243 5.53 -0.39 -11.17
C THR A 243 4.46 0.70 -11.07
N MET A 244 4.61 1.54 -10.06
CA MET A 244 3.86 2.79 -9.95
C MET A 244 4.83 3.94 -9.71
N GLU A 245 4.52 5.09 -10.28
CA GLU A 245 5.24 6.33 -10.01
C GLU A 245 4.28 7.27 -9.28
N ALA A 246 4.75 7.95 -8.24
CA ALA A 246 4.02 9.02 -7.58
C ALA A 246 4.90 10.26 -7.49
N THR A 247 4.36 11.43 -7.83
CA THR A 247 5.08 12.70 -7.82
C THR A 247 4.35 13.69 -6.93
N GLN A 248 5.09 14.42 -6.10
CA GLN A 248 4.60 15.58 -5.34
C GLN A 248 5.66 16.69 -5.36
N GLY A 249 5.28 17.86 -5.88
CA GLY A 249 6.23 18.94 -6.12
C GLY A 249 7.35 18.52 -7.08
N ALA A 250 8.60 18.57 -6.61
CA ALA A 250 9.78 18.18 -7.39
C ALA A 250 10.28 16.75 -7.11
N VAL A 251 9.62 16.02 -6.22
CA VAL A 251 10.05 14.68 -5.80
C VAL A 251 9.18 13.64 -6.50
N THR A 252 9.84 12.65 -7.11
CA THR A 252 9.22 11.50 -7.75
C THR A 252 9.64 10.22 -7.04
N TYR A 253 8.64 9.48 -6.57
CA TYR A 253 8.75 8.18 -5.92
C TYR A 253 8.45 7.08 -6.94
N ASN A 254 9.43 6.21 -7.17
CA ASN A 254 9.34 5.04 -8.02
C ASN A 254 9.08 3.82 -7.14
N MET A 255 7.92 3.21 -7.32
CA MET A 255 7.50 2.02 -6.60
C MET A 255 7.53 0.79 -7.51
N ALA A 256 7.97 -0.34 -6.98
CA ALA A 256 7.92 -1.63 -7.66
C ALA A 256 7.30 -2.69 -6.76
N PHE A 257 6.51 -3.57 -7.37
CA PHE A 257 5.76 -4.63 -6.71
C PHE A 257 6.14 -5.97 -7.32
N VAL A 258 6.55 -6.91 -6.47
CA VAL A 258 6.93 -8.27 -6.87
C VAL A 258 6.12 -9.24 -6.04
N ASN A 259 5.10 -9.82 -6.68
CA ASN A 259 4.10 -10.69 -6.05
C ASN A 259 3.54 -10.09 -4.76
N TYR A 260 3.40 -8.75 -4.70
CA TYR A 260 2.87 -8.08 -3.52
C TYR A 260 1.38 -8.40 -3.42
N GLY A 261 1.02 -9.16 -2.40
CA GLY A 261 -0.33 -9.67 -2.16
C GLY A 261 -0.90 -9.11 -0.89
N ILE A 262 -2.14 -8.61 -0.97
CA ILE A 262 -2.96 -8.31 0.19
C ILE A 262 -4.23 -9.15 0.13
N SER A 263 -4.57 -9.79 1.24
CA SER A 263 -5.83 -10.49 1.42
C SER A 263 -6.51 -9.97 2.67
N ASP A 264 -7.79 -9.67 2.59
CA ASP A 264 -8.61 -9.24 3.70
C ASP A 264 -9.76 -10.22 3.91
N ILE A 265 -10.02 -10.57 5.16
CA ILE A 265 -11.16 -11.36 5.59
C ILE A 265 -11.99 -10.51 6.54
N TYR A 266 -13.08 -9.97 6.00
CA TYR A 266 -14.08 -9.24 6.76
C TYR A 266 -15.13 -10.20 7.32
N THR A 267 -15.40 -10.09 8.62
CA THR A 267 -16.42 -10.85 9.33
C THR A 267 -17.29 -9.88 10.13
N PRO A 268 -18.54 -9.63 9.72
CA PRO A 268 -19.44 -8.79 10.48
C PRO A 268 -19.80 -9.44 11.82
N GLY A 269 -19.93 -8.63 12.86
CA GLY A 269 -20.33 -9.09 14.18
C GLY A 269 -21.38 -8.21 14.84
N ALA A 270 -22.07 -8.75 15.85
CA ALA A 270 -23.13 -8.02 16.53
C ALA A 270 -22.63 -6.87 17.44
N SER A 271 -21.37 -6.95 17.87
CA SER A 271 -20.76 -5.98 18.81
C SER A 271 -19.49 -5.32 18.25
N PHE A 272 -18.84 -5.98 17.31
CA PHE A 272 -17.68 -5.49 16.59
C PHE A 272 -17.60 -6.24 15.26
N ASP A 273 -17.10 -5.57 14.24
CA ASP A 273 -16.69 -6.22 13.00
C ASP A 273 -15.21 -6.64 13.12
N THR A 274 -14.80 -7.63 12.35
CA THR A 274 -13.41 -8.10 12.34
C THR A 274 -12.85 -8.12 10.93
N ASP A 275 -11.69 -7.52 10.76
CA ASP A 275 -10.87 -7.61 9.55
C ASP A 275 -9.60 -8.40 9.87
N THR A 276 -9.20 -9.29 8.96
CA THR A 276 -7.91 -10.00 9.04
C THR A 276 -7.17 -9.83 7.73
N ILE A 277 -6.22 -8.92 7.75
CA ILE A 277 -5.45 -8.50 6.60
C ILE A 277 -4.13 -9.26 6.59
N THR A 278 -3.86 -10.00 5.54
CA THR A 278 -2.58 -10.71 5.32
C THR A 278 -1.84 -10.09 4.15
N THR A 279 -0.61 -9.68 4.39
CA THR A 279 0.31 -9.10 3.40
C THR A 279 1.47 -10.06 3.14
N ASN A 280 1.79 -10.26 1.87
CA ASN A 280 2.89 -11.10 1.40
C ASN A 280 3.58 -10.45 0.19
N GLY A 281 4.78 -10.93 -0.14
CA GLY A 281 5.53 -10.47 -1.30
C GLY A 281 6.34 -9.22 -1.02
N ARG A 282 6.79 -8.51 -2.06
CA ARG A 282 7.73 -7.40 -1.92
C ARG A 282 7.21 -6.12 -2.55
N VAL A 283 7.39 -5.03 -1.82
CA VAL A 283 7.25 -3.65 -2.31
C VAL A 283 8.58 -2.94 -2.15
N SER A 284 8.91 -2.05 -3.08
CA SER A 284 10.02 -1.11 -2.92
C SER A 284 9.59 0.27 -3.33
N GLU A 285 10.15 1.29 -2.69
CA GLU A 285 10.00 2.71 -3.04
C GLU A 285 11.38 3.35 -3.13
N SER A 286 11.61 4.19 -4.14
CA SER A 286 12.86 4.93 -4.32
C SER A 286 12.64 6.31 -4.90
N TRP A 287 13.47 7.29 -4.53
CA TRP A 287 13.43 8.65 -5.05
C TRP A 287 14.85 9.20 -5.20
N THR A 288 14.99 10.25 -5.97
CA THR A 288 16.27 10.93 -6.18
C THR A 288 16.20 12.37 -5.67
N LEU A 289 17.18 12.79 -4.89
CA LEU A 289 17.36 14.19 -4.49
C LEU A 289 18.76 14.63 -4.93
N GLY A 290 18.81 15.46 -5.99
CA GLY A 290 20.07 15.86 -6.60
C GLY A 290 20.80 14.65 -7.22
N PRO A 291 22.08 14.39 -6.87
CA PRO A 291 22.83 13.25 -7.40
C PRO A 291 22.55 11.93 -6.66
N ASP A 292 21.90 11.98 -5.49
CA ASP A 292 21.74 10.83 -4.60
C ASP A 292 20.41 10.11 -4.84
N THR A 293 20.44 8.78 -4.70
CA THR A 293 19.25 7.92 -4.80
C THR A 293 18.98 7.28 -3.45
N PHE A 294 17.75 7.45 -2.98
CA PHE A 294 17.26 6.96 -1.72
C PHE A 294 16.15 5.94 -1.96
N GLY A 295 15.96 5.01 -1.04
CA GLY A 295 14.87 4.05 -1.15
C GLY A 295 14.87 2.98 -0.07
N ALA A 296 13.76 2.26 -0.01
CA ALA A 296 13.55 1.11 0.85
C ALA A 296 12.86 -0.01 0.06
N SER A 297 13.26 -1.25 0.30
CA SER A 297 12.55 -2.44 -0.15
C SER A 297 12.10 -3.25 1.07
N ILE A 298 10.82 -3.61 1.09
CA ILE A 298 10.22 -4.40 2.16
C ILE A 298 9.61 -5.66 1.57
N ALA A 299 10.03 -6.82 2.07
CA ALA A 299 9.44 -8.12 1.76
C ALA A 299 8.67 -8.65 2.98
N TYR A 300 7.41 -9.01 2.80
CA TYR A 300 6.52 -9.53 3.84
C TYR A 300 6.36 -11.05 3.71
N GLU A 301 6.38 -11.73 4.85
CA GLU A 301 6.16 -13.17 4.98
C GLU A 301 5.09 -13.40 6.05
N ASN A 302 3.87 -13.71 5.61
CA ASN A 302 2.69 -13.89 6.45
C ASN A 302 2.51 -12.74 7.45
N PHE A 303 2.59 -11.50 6.96
CA PHE A 303 2.39 -10.32 7.78
C PHE A 303 0.89 -10.08 7.95
N VAL A 304 0.37 -10.37 9.14
CA VAL A 304 -1.05 -10.34 9.47
C VAL A 304 -1.36 -9.17 10.39
N VAL A 305 -2.32 -8.35 9.97
CA VAL A 305 -2.96 -7.31 10.78
C VAL A 305 -4.40 -7.75 11.05
N GLY A 306 -4.74 -8.01 12.31
CA GLY A 306 -6.11 -8.25 12.75
C GLY A 306 -6.69 -7.01 13.39
N ILE A 307 -7.88 -6.59 12.97
CA ILE A 307 -8.58 -5.41 13.47
C ILE A 307 -9.95 -5.85 13.96
N LYS A 308 -10.32 -5.44 15.18
CA LYS A 308 -11.72 -5.45 15.61
C LYS A 308 -12.20 -4.01 15.71
N THR A 309 -13.25 -3.66 14.97
CA THR A 309 -13.84 -2.33 15.01
C THR A 309 -15.14 -2.39 15.81
N TYR A 310 -15.19 -1.68 16.92
CA TYR A 310 -16.35 -1.63 17.79
C TYR A 310 -17.38 -0.62 17.25
N LEU A 311 -18.62 -0.69 17.76
CA LEU A 311 -19.71 0.20 17.34
C LEU A 311 -19.43 1.70 17.60
N ASN A 312 -18.54 2.01 18.55
CA ASN A 312 -18.08 3.36 18.84
C ASN A 312 -16.85 3.77 18.02
N TRP A 313 -16.48 2.98 17.01
CA TRP A 313 -15.31 3.16 16.15
C TRP A 313 -13.95 2.94 16.82
N ASP A 314 -13.91 2.56 18.09
CA ASP A 314 -12.67 2.12 18.71
C ASP A 314 -12.16 0.86 18.01
N GLU A 315 -10.84 0.68 18.01
CA GLU A 315 -10.20 -0.46 17.34
C GLU A 315 -9.31 -1.24 18.30
N GLU A 316 -9.38 -2.57 18.21
CA GLU A 316 -8.40 -3.49 18.81
C GLU A 316 -7.56 -4.10 17.69
N ILE A 317 -6.26 -3.77 17.67
CA ILE A 317 -5.35 -4.08 16.57
C ILE A 317 -4.31 -5.10 17.04
N THR A 318 -4.07 -6.09 16.20
CA THR A 318 -2.97 -7.05 16.34
C THR A 318 -2.15 -7.06 15.07
N ILE A 319 -0.84 -7.10 15.21
CA ILE A 319 0.16 -7.14 14.15
C ILE A 319 1.12 -8.30 14.44
N ASN A 320 1.21 -9.25 13.53
CA ASN A 320 2.07 -10.42 13.65
C ASN A 320 2.66 -10.79 12.31
N GLY A 321 3.91 -11.25 12.28
CA GLY A 321 4.50 -11.82 11.07
C GLY A 321 5.97 -11.48 10.94
N VAL A 322 6.48 -11.64 9.73
CA VAL A 322 7.87 -11.35 9.41
C VAL A 322 7.96 -10.38 8.24
N TYR A 323 8.90 -9.46 8.33
CA TYR A 323 9.26 -8.58 7.24
C TYR A 323 10.79 -8.49 7.12
N THR A 324 11.28 -8.26 5.90
CA THR A 324 12.69 -7.96 5.61
C THR A 324 12.75 -6.58 5.02
N ILE A 325 13.64 -5.72 5.52
CA ILE A 325 13.83 -4.35 5.02
C ILE A 325 15.28 -4.13 4.59
N ASP A 326 15.44 -3.57 3.39
CA ASP A 326 16.70 -3.20 2.76
C ASP A 326 16.65 -1.71 2.35
N PHE A 327 17.69 -0.92 2.63
CA PHE A 327 17.77 0.49 2.27
C PHE A 327 18.76 0.77 1.16
N THR A 328 18.58 1.90 0.49
CA THR A 328 19.53 2.45 -0.47
C THR A 328 19.64 3.94 -0.20
N PRO A 329 20.85 4.50 0.05
CA PRO A 329 22.05 3.77 0.47
C PRO A 329 21.83 3.06 1.82
N ASN A 330 22.69 2.11 2.16
CA ASN A 330 22.62 1.42 3.45
C ASN A 330 23.03 2.40 4.58
N ALA A 331 22.03 3.08 5.12
CA ALA A 331 22.17 4.11 6.15
C ALA A 331 21.57 3.71 7.50
N CYS A 332 20.79 2.62 7.52
CA CYS A 332 19.98 2.20 8.65
C CYS A 332 20.18 0.71 8.97
N PHE A 333 19.72 0.27 10.14
CA PHE A 333 19.84 -1.12 10.55
C PHE A 333 18.87 -2.03 9.78
N GLU A 334 19.34 -2.56 8.65
CA GLU A 334 18.60 -3.47 7.77
C GLU A 334 18.49 -4.89 8.32
N GLY A 335 17.52 -5.65 7.78
CA GLY A 335 17.45 -7.08 8.04
C GLY A 335 16.05 -7.67 8.08
N ARG A 336 15.99 -8.93 8.51
CA ARG A 336 14.75 -9.72 8.65
C ARG A 336 14.29 -9.70 10.10
N PHE A 337 13.09 -9.18 10.33
CA PHE A 337 12.52 -8.98 11.65
C PHE A 337 11.14 -9.64 11.77
N SER A 338 10.85 -10.21 12.93
CA SER A 338 9.52 -10.66 13.29
C SER A 338 8.91 -9.68 14.27
N ILE A 339 7.68 -9.24 13.98
CA ILE A 339 6.85 -8.47 14.89
C ILE A 339 5.76 -9.39 15.44
N GLN A 340 5.47 -9.26 16.72
CA GLN A 340 4.39 -9.99 17.38
C GLN A 340 3.66 -9.09 18.35
N THR A 341 2.34 -9.18 18.34
CA THR A 341 1.50 -8.53 19.35
C THR A 341 1.37 -9.42 20.56
N THR A 342 1.83 -8.94 21.72
CA THR A 342 1.65 -9.61 23.01
C THR A 342 0.46 -9.07 23.79
N THR A 343 0.08 -7.82 23.53
CA THR A 343 -1.13 -7.19 24.05
C THR A 343 -1.72 -6.35 22.93
N PRO A 344 -2.99 -6.55 22.55
CA PRO A 344 -3.60 -5.80 21.46
C PRO A 344 -3.44 -4.29 21.63
N VAL A 345 -3.19 -3.61 20.51
CA VAL A 345 -3.11 -2.15 20.47
C VAL A 345 -4.52 -1.59 20.44
N TYR A 346 -4.88 -0.78 21.44
CA TYR A 346 -6.19 -0.17 21.52
C TYR A 346 -6.13 1.26 20.98
N TRP A 347 -6.92 1.53 19.95
CA TRP A 347 -7.12 2.86 19.39
C TRP A 347 -8.45 3.44 19.88
N ASN A 348 -8.38 4.62 20.50
CA ASN A 348 -9.55 5.38 20.91
C ASN A 348 -9.91 6.35 19.79
N ALA A 349 -11.10 6.16 19.19
CA ALA A 349 -11.55 6.97 18.07
C ALA A 349 -11.89 8.41 18.47
N VAL A 350 -12.37 8.63 19.70
CA VAL A 350 -12.77 9.97 20.19
C VAL A 350 -11.55 10.85 20.37
N ASP A 351 -10.51 10.32 21.00
CA ASP A 351 -9.29 11.04 21.32
C ASP A 351 -8.25 10.95 20.20
N SER A 352 -8.46 10.05 19.23
CA SER A 352 -7.54 9.78 18.12
C SER A 352 -6.12 9.46 18.58
N ILE A 353 -6.01 8.58 19.59
CA ILE A 353 -4.74 8.12 20.16
C ILE A 353 -4.79 6.63 20.49
N THR A 354 -3.63 5.97 20.48
CA THR A 354 -3.46 4.64 21.06
C THR A 354 -3.38 4.73 22.58
N THR A 355 -4.16 3.96 23.33
CA THR A 355 -4.21 4.04 24.81
C THR A 355 -3.75 2.77 25.52
N ALA A 356 -3.44 1.71 24.79
CA ALA A 356 -2.86 0.49 25.34
C ALA A 356 -2.24 -0.32 24.21
N GLY A 357 -1.28 -1.18 24.55
CA GLY A 357 -0.78 -2.18 23.61
C GLY A 357 0.66 -2.55 23.86
N ARG A 358 1.06 -3.71 23.34
CA ARG A 358 2.43 -4.17 23.41
C ARG A 358 2.80 -5.02 22.21
N LEU A 359 3.81 -4.56 21.48
CA LEU A 359 4.45 -5.27 20.37
C LEU A 359 5.86 -5.71 20.78
N VAL A 360 6.31 -6.82 20.21
CA VAL A 360 7.65 -7.37 20.42
C VAL A 360 8.29 -7.62 19.06
N VAL A 361 9.53 -7.14 18.88
CA VAL A 361 10.36 -7.35 17.69
C VAL A 361 11.52 -8.28 18.03
N ASN A 362 11.67 -9.37 17.27
CA ASN A 362 12.72 -10.41 17.42
C ASN A 362 12.91 -10.99 18.85
N SER A 363 11.91 -10.87 19.72
CA SER A 363 11.87 -11.25 21.16
C SER A 363 12.51 -10.30 22.18
N ASN A 364 13.38 -9.38 21.77
CA ASN A 364 14.17 -8.57 22.71
C ASN A 364 13.92 -7.06 22.66
N THR A 365 13.18 -6.60 21.66
CA THR A 365 12.71 -5.22 21.56
C THR A 365 11.22 -5.18 21.84
N THR A 366 10.78 -4.39 22.79
CA THR A 366 9.35 -4.22 23.10
C THR A 366 8.94 -2.78 22.83
N ILE A 367 7.82 -2.59 22.13
CA ILE A 367 7.15 -1.30 21.97
C ILE A 367 5.89 -1.34 22.86
N ILE A 368 5.71 -0.36 23.73
CA ILE A 368 4.60 -0.25 24.67
C ILE A 368 3.82 1.02 24.35
N PHE A 369 2.52 0.88 24.11
CA PHE A 369 1.60 2.00 23.93
C PHE A 369 0.94 2.33 25.27
N ASN A 370 1.12 3.55 25.74
CA ASN A 370 0.68 4.01 27.06
C ASN A 370 -0.71 4.64 26.99
N ALA A 371 -1.39 4.73 28.14
CA ALA A 371 -2.73 5.28 28.26
C ALA A 371 -2.87 6.77 27.88
N ASP A 372 -1.75 7.50 27.86
CA ASP A 372 -1.69 8.92 27.52
C ASP A 372 -1.37 9.20 26.04
N GLY A 373 -1.37 8.16 25.18
CA GLY A 373 -1.04 8.32 23.76
C GLY A 373 0.46 8.27 23.45
N THR A 374 1.31 8.08 24.46
CA THR A 374 2.76 7.99 24.28
C THR A 374 3.24 6.56 24.10
N VAL A 375 4.48 6.41 23.63
CA VAL A 375 5.14 5.13 23.39
C VAL A 375 6.41 5.03 24.23
N THR A 376 6.66 3.84 24.78
CA THR A 376 7.91 3.48 25.44
C THR A 376 8.54 2.27 24.75
N VAL A 377 9.84 2.33 24.45
CA VAL A 377 10.60 1.22 23.87
C VAL A 377 11.54 0.62 24.90
N GLN A 378 11.61 -0.72 24.94
CA GLN A 378 12.51 -1.48 25.80
C GLN A 378 13.42 -2.39 24.99
N TYR A 379 14.67 -2.48 25.43
CA TYR A 379 15.62 -3.51 25.01
C TYR A 379 15.90 -4.46 26.18
N ASN A 380 15.64 -5.75 26.00
CA ASN A 380 15.77 -6.78 27.05
C ASN A 380 15.08 -6.40 28.37
N GLY A 381 13.89 -5.83 28.29
CA GLY A 381 13.10 -5.40 29.44
C GLY A 381 13.58 -4.12 30.13
N THR A 382 14.61 -3.45 29.60
CA THR A 382 15.08 -2.15 30.10
C THR A 382 14.64 -1.04 29.17
N ASN A 383 14.03 0.03 29.71
CA ASN A 383 13.62 1.19 28.93
C ASN A 383 14.82 1.85 28.24
N ILE A 384 14.63 2.23 26.98
CA ILE A 384 15.61 2.99 26.21
C ILE A 384 15.46 4.47 26.58
N PRO A 385 16.48 5.15 27.15
CA PRO A 385 16.31 6.50 27.71
C PRO A 385 15.74 7.56 26.77
N GLY A 386 16.01 7.47 25.47
CA GLY A 386 15.51 8.40 24.45
C GLY A 386 14.10 8.08 23.91
N LEU A 387 13.52 6.96 24.33
CA LEU A 387 12.22 6.47 23.84
C LEU A 387 11.32 6.07 25.02
N ILE A 388 11.20 6.96 26.01
CA ILE A 388 10.29 6.79 27.15
C ILE A 388 9.20 7.84 27.06
N ASN A 389 7.95 7.40 26.98
CA ASN A 389 6.76 8.25 26.85
C ASN A 389 6.92 9.31 25.75
N VAL A 390 7.47 8.90 24.61
CA VAL A 390 7.58 9.76 23.44
C VAL A 390 6.29 9.72 22.62
N PRO A 391 5.90 10.79 21.92
CA PRO A 391 4.87 10.72 20.90
C PRO A 391 5.10 9.57 19.91
N GLU A 392 4.05 8.90 19.45
CA GLU A 392 4.15 7.79 18.49
C GLU A 392 4.90 8.19 17.21
N VAL A 393 4.74 9.44 16.75
CA VAL A 393 5.46 9.98 15.59
C VAL A 393 6.99 9.97 15.77
N ASP A 394 7.48 10.12 17.00
CA ASP A 394 8.91 10.17 17.29
C ASP A 394 9.57 8.78 17.22
N LEU A 395 8.78 7.70 17.34
CA LEU A 395 9.25 6.33 17.12
C LEU A 395 9.78 6.15 15.69
N ASN A 396 9.18 6.83 14.72
CA ASN A 396 9.55 6.74 13.31
C ASN A 396 10.80 7.58 12.97
N GLY A 397 11.22 8.49 13.86
CA GLY A 397 12.30 9.45 13.60
C GLY A 397 13.72 8.91 13.69
N VAL A 398 13.93 7.68 14.16
CA VAL A 398 15.28 7.09 14.33
C VAL A 398 15.90 6.70 12.99
N CYS A 399 15.11 6.11 12.10
CA CYS A 399 15.52 5.71 10.76
C CYS A 399 14.34 5.83 9.81
N LEU A 400 14.00 7.07 9.43
CA LEU A 400 12.81 7.39 8.65
C LEU A 400 13.04 7.05 7.17
N ILE A 401 12.24 6.14 6.61
CA ILE A 401 12.25 5.83 5.17
C ILE A 401 12.15 7.14 4.38
N ALA A 402 11.17 7.99 4.68
CA ALA A 402 10.93 9.23 3.94
C ALA A 402 11.97 10.37 4.15
N ALA A 403 12.96 10.22 5.04
CA ALA A 403 14.00 11.23 5.27
C ALA A 403 15.42 10.72 5.04
N LEU A 404 15.55 9.52 4.43
CA LEU A 404 16.77 9.15 3.72
C LEU A 404 16.96 10.12 2.55
#